data_AF-A0A8K0NMP2-F1
#
_entry.id   AF-A0A8K0NMP2-F1
#
_cell.length_a   1.000
_cell.length_b   1.000
_cell.length_c   1.000
_cell.angle_alpha   90.00
_cell.angle_beta   90.00
_cell.angle_gamma   90.00
#
_symmetry.space_group_name_H-M   'P 1'
#
loop_
_entity.id
_entity.type
_entity.pdbx_description
1 polymer ?
#
loop_
_entity_poly.entity_id
_entity_poly.type
_entity_poly.pdbx_seq_one_letter_code
_entity_poly.pdbx_strand_id
1 'polypeptide(L)' 'MAAASGAHVRIARLTDDIEALLPFYCNGLGFNLFLRFRDHDGFDGAMLRPPDANAG' A
#
# COMPACT_ATOMS: atom_id res chain seq x y z
N MET A 1 -0.57 21.63 -11.88
CA MET A 1 -0.15 20.44 -12.63
C MET A 1 -1.38 19.60 -12.93
N ALA A 2 -1.70 19.38 -14.21
CA ALA A 2 -2.76 18.47 -14.58
C ALA A 2 -2.37 17.05 -14.14
N ALA A 3 -3.21 16.40 -13.33
CA ALA A 3 -3.05 15.00 -13.00
C ALA A 3 -3.17 14.19 -14.30
N ALA A 4 -2.27 13.24 -14.52
CA ALA A 4 -2.37 12.32 -15.64
C ALA A 4 -3.76 11.66 -15.64
N SER A 5 -4.46 11.71 -16.78
CA SER A 5 -5.78 11.12 -16.99
C SER A 5 -5.70 9.60 -17.14
N GLY A 6 -5.04 8.94 -16.19
CA GLY A 6 -4.95 7.48 -16.09
C GLY A 6 -5.92 6.97 -15.03
N ALA A 7 -6.57 5.83 -15.30
CA ALA A 7 -7.36 5.15 -14.29
C ALA A 7 -6.48 4.78 -13.08
N HIS A 8 -6.93 5.11 -11.88
CA HIS A 8 -6.22 4.75 -10.65
C HIS A 8 -6.60 3.33 -10.24
N VAL A 9 -5.63 2.41 -10.30
CA VAL A 9 -5.82 1.00 -9.94
C VAL A 9 -5.17 0.73 -8.58
N ARG A 10 -5.87 -0.02 -7.73
CA ARG A 10 -5.35 -0.55 -6.47
C ARG A 10 -5.50 -2.07 -6.48
N ILE A 11 -4.49 -2.78 -5.97
CA ILE A 11 -4.49 -4.24 -5.88
C ILE A 11 -4.62 -4.62 -4.41
N ALA A 12 -5.74 -5.27 -4.05
CA ALA A 12 -5.91 -5.85 -2.73
C ALA A 12 -5.35 -7.28 -2.72
N ARG A 13 -4.54 -7.62 -1.70
CA ARG A 13 -4.11 -8.99 -1.42
C ARG A 13 -4.53 -9.36 -0.01
N LEU A 14 -5.23 -10.48 0.14
CA LEU A 14 -5.62 -11.01 1.45
C LEU A 14 -4.38 -11.58 2.16
N THR A 15 -4.34 -11.44 3.48
CA THR A 15 -3.34 -12.06 4.35
C THR A 15 -3.96 -12.26 5.74
N ASP A 16 -3.47 -13.26 6.45
CA ASP A 16 -3.74 -13.53 7.86
C ASP A 16 -2.83 -12.72 8.80
N ASP A 17 -1.71 -12.17 8.31
CA ASP A 17 -0.77 -11.36 9.10
C ASP A 17 -0.21 -10.17 8.30
N ILE A 18 -0.85 -9.02 8.49
CA ILE A 18 -0.41 -7.77 7.88
C ILE A 18 0.96 -7.35 8.41
N GLU A 19 1.22 -7.52 9.71
CA GLU A 19 2.46 -7.03 10.34
C GLU A 19 3.68 -7.82 9.84
N ALA A 20 3.55 -9.12 9.62
CA ALA A 20 4.61 -9.95 9.06
C ALA A 20 5.01 -9.55 7.63
N LEU A 21 4.07 -9.01 6.83
CA LEU A 21 4.34 -8.61 5.45
C LEU A 21 4.93 -7.20 5.33
N LEU A 22 4.74 -6.32 6.32
CA LEU A 22 5.20 -4.94 6.22
C LEU A 22 6.73 -4.80 6.07
N PRO A 23 7.59 -5.56 6.77
CA PRO A 23 9.02 -5.50 6.52
C PRO A 23 9.40 -5.83 5.07
N PHE A 24 8.73 -6.82 4.46
CA PHE A 24 8.97 -7.20 3.08
C PHE A 24 8.64 -6.03 2.12
N TYR A 25 7.46 -5.42 2.27
CA TYR A 25 7.05 -4.34 1.38
C TYR A 25 7.76 -3.01 1.65
N CYS A 26 7.86 -2.60 2.91
CA CYS A 26 8.40 -1.30 3.26
C CYS A 26 9.93 -1.30 3.20
N ASN A 27 10.58 -2.28 3.84
CA ASN A 27 12.05 -2.31 3.93
C ASN A 27 12.66 -3.02 2.72
N GLY A 28 12.03 -4.10 2.24
CA GLY A 28 12.52 -4.86 1.10
C GLY A 28 12.26 -4.18 -0.25
N LEU A 29 11.04 -3.70 -0.48
CA LEU A 29 10.61 -3.12 -1.75
C LEU A 29 10.51 -1.59 -1.75
N GLY A 30 10.74 -0.92 -0.61
CA GLY A 30 10.71 0.54 -0.51
C GLY A 30 9.30 1.16 -0.59
N PHE A 31 8.24 0.38 -0.36
CA PHE A 31 6.89 0.93 -0.30
C PHE A 31 6.70 1.79 0.95
N ASN A 32 5.83 2.78 0.86
CA ASN A 32 5.44 3.60 2.00
C ASN A 32 4.03 3.26 2.45
N LEU A 33 3.90 2.89 3.72
CA LEU A 33 2.61 2.77 4.38
C LEU A 33 2.04 4.16 4.66
N PHE A 34 0.90 4.48 4.04
CA PHE A 34 0.26 5.79 4.22
C PHE A 34 -1.11 5.72 4.88
N LEU A 35 -1.71 4.53 4.98
CA LEU A 35 -3.00 4.37 5.65
C LEU A 35 -3.08 2.98 6.27
N ARG A 36 -3.65 2.93 7.48
CA ARG A 36 -4.09 1.70 8.14
C ARG A 36 -5.51 1.88 8.65
N PHE A 37 -6.26 0.80 8.65
CA PHE A 37 -7.54 0.70 9.34
C PHE A 37 -7.60 -0.60 10.12
N ARG A 38 -8.42 -0.60 11.17
CA ARG A 38 -8.68 -1.75 12.02
C ARG A 38 -10.17 -1.90 12.21
N ASP A 39 -10.64 -3.14 12.33
CA ASP A 39 -12.03 -3.50 12.57
C ASP A 39 -13.02 -2.75 11.67
N HIS A 40 -12.71 -2.70 10.37
CA HIS A 40 -13.56 -2.09 9.37
C HIS A 40 -14.37 -3.17 8.65
N ASP A 41 -15.66 -3.27 9.00
CA ASP A 41 -16.56 -4.33 8.51
C ASP A 41 -16.00 -5.75 8.72
N GLY A 42 -15.30 -5.96 9.83
CA GLY A 42 -14.65 -7.23 10.18
C GLY A 42 -13.28 -7.44 9.54
N PHE A 43 -12.67 -6.40 8.95
CA PHE A 43 -11.34 -6.48 8.33
C PHE A 43 -10.36 -5.44 8.90
N ASP A 44 -9.12 -5.89 9.04
CA ASP A 44 -7.96 -5.02 9.18
C ASP A 44 -7.31 -4.81 7.81
N GLY A 45 -6.63 -3.67 7.63
CA GLY A 45 -5.95 -3.40 6.37
C GLY A 45 -4.89 -2.33 6.43
N ALA A 46 -3.92 -2.46 5.51
CA ALA A 46 -2.86 -1.50 5.29
C ALA A 46 -2.80 -1.13 3.80
N MET A 47 -2.74 0.16 3.50
CA MET A 47 -2.52 0.66 2.14
C MET A 47 -1.09 1.17 2.00
N LEU A 48 -0.42 0.63 0.99
CA LEU A 48 0.96 0.91 0.66
C LEU A 48 1.01 1.68 -0.65
N ARG A 49 1.90 2.66 -0.72
CA ARG A 49 2.25 3.37 -1.95
C ARG A 49 3.59 2.84 -2.44
N PRO A 50 3.74 2.49 -3.73
CA PRO A 50 5.04 2.17 -4.29
C PRO A 50 6.00 3.36 -4.13
N PRO A 51 7.32 3.11 -4.15
CA PRO A 51 8.29 4.20 -4.27
C PRO A 51 7.94 5.04 -5.51
N ASP A 52 8.24 6.34 -5.45
CA ASP A 52 8.02 7.21 -6.60
C ASP A 52 8.91 6.74 -7.75
N ALA A 53 8.27 6.33 -8.85
CA ALA A 53 8.97 5.86 -10.04
C ALA A 53 9.76 6.98 -10.74
N ASN A 54 9.49 8.25 -10.43
CA ASN A 54 10.17 9.42 -10.97
C ASN A 54 11.14 10.08 -9.98
N ALA A 55 11.46 9.43 -8.86
CA ALA A 55 12.53 9.87 -7.97
C ALA A 55 13.89 9.48 -8.58
N GLY A 56 14.30 10.21 -9.63
CA GLY A 56 15.56 10.02 -10.36
C GLY A 56 15.75 11.08 -11.43
#